data_AF-A0A5X8FBA8-F1
#
_entry.id   AF-A0A5X8FBA8-F1
#
_cell.length_a   1.000
_cell.length_b   1.000
_cell.length_c   1.000
_cell.angle_alpha   90.00
_cell.angle_beta   90.00
_cell.angle_gamma   90.00
#
_symmetry.space_group_name_H-M   'P 1'
#
loop_
_entity.id
_entity.type
_entity.pdbx_description
1 polymer ?
#
loop_
_entity_poly.entity_id
_entity_poly.type
_entity_poly.pdbx_seq_one_letter_code
_entity_poly.pdbx_strand_id
1 'polypeptide(L)'
;MANTAEVINFPVPDVAPKEPRVADLDDGYTRLANELLDAVMCSGLPETELCILMAVWRKTYGYNKKMDWISNEQLEEMIQKHHTHCSTAKNSLIRKKVLIQEGRRVGMNIHISEWQTKNNGFCKTLAKPAKKTLAEVANAPKQKLLTTKDKLTKDNIKRSTSENSDESSDKPGKKPHVLKPEAAIQRGNKWGTAEDLTAAEWMFDLIKTISPSARKPNLAGWANDIRLMRECDGRTHRDMCVLFRWACHDSFWAGNVISPAKLREKWTQLDINRNKQQTGTTASKPKLDLNNTDWIYGVEL
;
A
#
# COMPACT_ATOMS: atom_id res chain seq x y z
N MET A 1 -14.30 -55.83 54.17
CA MET A 1 -15.02 -54.71 53.53
C MET A 1 -14.79 -53.52 54.44
N ALA A 2 -14.03 -52.49 54.08
CA ALA A 2 -14.44 -51.30 53.29
C ALA A 2 -13.60 -50.15 53.91
N ASN A 3 -13.04 -49.11 53.29
CA ASN A 3 -13.03 -48.56 51.94
C ASN A 3 -11.68 -47.82 51.80
N THR A 4 -10.93 -48.04 50.72
CA THR A 4 -9.80 -47.19 50.31
C THR A 4 -10.32 -46.17 49.30
N ALA A 5 -10.72 -44.99 49.75
CA ALA A 5 -11.08 -43.89 48.87
C ALA A 5 -9.83 -43.01 48.64
N GLU A 6 -9.24 -43.09 47.46
CA GLU A 6 -8.21 -42.14 47.02
C GLU A 6 -8.89 -40.82 46.64
N VAL A 7 -8.46 -39.74 47.31
CA VAL A 7 -8.94 -38.38 47.03
C VAL A 7 -8.28 -37.90 45.74
N ILE A 8 -9.03 -37.93 44.63
CA ILE A 8 -8.60 -37.38 43.36
C ILE A 8 -8.70 -35.86 43.44
N ASN A 9 -7.55 -35.18 43.54
CA ASN A 9 -7.49 -33.73 43.50
C ASN A 9 -7.54 -33.28 42.04
N PHE A 10 -8.71 -32.78 41.61
CA PHE A 10 -8.86 -32.23 40.27
C PHE A 10 -8.13 -30.89 40.16
N PRO A 11 -7.31 -30.66 39.12
CA PRO A 11 -6.69 -29.36 38.91
C PRO A 11 -7.79 -28.32 38.68
N VAL A 12 -7.85 -27.33 39.57
CA VAL A 12 -8.73 -26.17 39.42
C VAL A 12 -8.35 -25.50 38.09
N PRO A 13 -9.26 -25.39 37.11
CA PRO A 13 -8.97 -24.64 35.90
C PRO A 13 -8.68 -23.20 36.32
N ASP A 14 -7.53 -22.69 35.89
CA ASP A 14 -7.13 -21.30 36.08
C ASP A 14 -8.01 -20.42 35.17
N VAL A 15 -9.24 -20.17 35.62
CA VAL A 15 -10.24 -19.31 34.95
C VAL A 15 -10.03 -17.84 35.35
N ALA A 16 -8.81 -17.44 35.68
CA ALA A 16 -8.48 -16.03 35.74
C ALA A 16 -8.68 -15.44 34.34
N PRO A 17 -9.50 -14.39 34.16
CA PRO A 17 -9.58 -13.68 32.90
C PRO A 17 -8.18 -13.11 32.61
N LYS A 18 -7.42 -13.78 31.74
CA LYS A 18 -6.17 -13.24 31.22
C LYS A 18 -6.54 -11.93 30.52
N GLU A 19 -6.09 -10.82 31.10
CA GLU A 19 -6.24 -9.51 30.50
C GLU A 19 -5.79 -9.59 29.04
N PRO A 20 -6.51 -8.93 28.11
CA PRO A 20 -6.12 -8.92 26.71
C PRO A 20 -4.69 -8.40 26.60
N ARG A 21 -3.74 -9.30 26.31
CA ARG A 21 -2.34 -8.95 26.15
C ARG A 21 -2.22 -8.03 24.94
N VAL A 22 -2.08 -6.74 25.19
CA VAL A 22 -1.76 -5.75 24.16
C VAL A 22 -0.27 -5.85 23.85
N ALA A 23 0.09 -5.77 22.57
CA ALA A 23 1.49 -5.69 22.19
C ALA A 23 2.06 -4.35 22.69
N ASP A 24 3.17 -4.41 23.42
CA ASP A 24 3.91 -3.22 23.81
C ASP A 24 4.61 -2.66 22.56
N LEU A 25 4.25 -1.44 22.17
CA LEU A 25 4.85 -0.76 21.02
C LEU A 25 6.22 -0.15 21.35
N ASP A 26 6.58 -0.11 22.64
CA ASP A 26 7.86 0.42 23.13
C ASP A 26 8.96 -0.66 23.21
N ASP A 27 8.63 -1.96 23.10
CA ASP A 27 9.59 -3.11 23.07
C ASP A 27 10.36 -3.23 21.73
N GLY A 28 10.39 -2.15 20.95
CA GLY A 28 11.10 -2.04 19.69
C GLY A 28 10.41 -2.72 18.51
N TYR A 29 10.92 -2.45 17.31
CA TYR A 29 10.38 -2.94 16.05
C TYR A 29 11.45 -3.55 15.16
N THR A 30 11.06 -4.56 14.39
CA THR A 30 11.94 -5.13 13.35
C THR A 30 11.91 -4.23 12.13
N ARG A 31 13.06 -3.62 11.79
CA ARG A 31 13.19 -2.80 10.58
C ARG A 31 13.21 -3.69 9.35
N LEU A 32 12.18 -3.56 8.51
CA LEU A 32 12.04 -4.30 7.26
C LEU A 32 11.83 -3.32 6.10
N ALA A 33 12.44 -3.59 4.94
CA ALA A 33 12.17 -2.82 3.74
C ALA A 33 10.75 -3.11 3.24
N ASN A 34 9.97 -2.06 2.99
CA ASN A 34 8.58 -2.19 2.53
C ASN A 34 8.48 -3.04 1.25
N GLU A 35 9.43 -2.90 0.31
CA GLU A 35 9.46 -3.71 -0.91
C GLU A 35 9.57 -5.23 -0.62
N LEU A 36 10.31 -5.62 0.41
CA LEU A 36 10.42 -7.03 0.81
C LEU A 36 9.12 -7.51 1.45
N LEU A 37 8.47 -6.66 2.25
CA LEU A 37 7.17 -6.96 2.83
C LEU A 37 6.11 -7.14 1.74
N ASP A 38 6.05 -6.22 0.78
CA ASP A 38 5.14 -6.24 -0.35
C ASP A 38 5.36 -7.48 -1.22
N ALA A 39 6.62 -7.84 -1.50
CA ALA A 39 6.97 -9.03 -2.26
C ALA A 39 6.49 -10.31 -1.56
N VAL A 40 6.67 -10.41 -0.24
CA VAL A 40 6.19 -11.55 0.55
C VAL A 40 4.67 -11.62 0.54
N MET A 41 3.97 -10.49 0.72
CA MET A 41 2.50 -10.48 0.64
C MET A 41 2.01 -10.94 -0.74
N CYS A 42 2.72 -10.58 -1.80
CA CYS A 42 2.35 -10.97 -3.17
C CYS A 42 2.79 -12.40 -3.54
N SER A 43 3.76 -12.99 -2.85
CA SER A 43 4.42 -14.25 -3.25
C SER A 43 3.52 -15.49 -3.26
N GLY A 44 2.40 -15.46 -2.55
CA GLY A 44 1.50 -16.63 -2.43
C GLY A 44 2.15 -17.81 -1.70
N LEU A 45 3.07 -17.54 -0.77
CA LEU A 45 3.67 -18.57 0.08
C LEU A 45 2.61 -19.21 0.99
N PRO A 46 2.64 -20.53 1.19
CA PRO A 46 1.77 -21.20 2.15
C PRO A 46 2.09 -20.75 3.58
N GLU A 47 1.11 -20.87 4.47
CA GLU A 47 1.17 -20.40 5.86
C GLU A 47 2.47 -20.81 6.58
N THR A 48 2.83 -22.09 6.53
CA THR A 48 4.04 -22.59 7.21
C THR A 48 5.33 -21.98 6.65
N GLU A 49 5.41 -21.72 5.34
CA GLU A 49 6.56 -21.04 4.75
C GLU A 49 6.59 -19.56 5.17
N LEU A 50 5.43 -18.90 5.23
CA LEU A 50 5.33 -17.53 5.72
C LEU A 50 5.78 -17.41 7.18
N CYS A 51 5.37 -18.34 8.06
CA CYS A 51 5.81 -18.35 9.45
C CYS A 51 7.33 -18.54 9.58
N ILE A 52 7.92 -19.43 8.79
CA ILE A 52 9.39 -19.63 8.76
C ILE A 52 10.10 -18.36 8.31
N LEU A 53 9.58 -17.71 7.27
CA LEU A 53 10.13 -16.46 6.76
C LEU A 53 10.08 -15.34 7.82
N MET A 54 8.96 -15.20 8.53
CA MET A 54 8.82 -14.25 9.63
C MET A 54 9.77 -14.57 10.80
N ALA A 55 9.97 -15.85 11.13
CA ALA A 55 10.92 -16.27 12.15
C ALA A 55 12.36 -15.92 11.77
N VAL A 56 12.73 -16.11 10.48
CA VAL A 56 14.03 -15.69 9.96
C VAL A 56 14.18 -14.17 10.03
N TRP A 57 13.17 -13.37 9.68
CA TRP A 57 13.20 -11.91 9.87
C TRP A 57 13.43 -11.52 11.32
N ARG A 58 12.73 -12.15 12.25
CA ARG A 58 12.85 -11.86 13.68
C ARG A 58 14.24 -12.20 14.24
N LYS A 59 14.90 -13.25 13.72
CA LYS A 59 16.26 -13.66 14.12
C LYS A 59 17.38 -12.93 13.36
N THR A 60 17.10 -12.34 12.21
CA THR A 60 18.09 -11.57 11.42
C THR A 60 17.91 -10.07 11.63
N TYR A 61 16.93 -9.47 10.97
CA TYR A 61 16.65 -8.04 11.05
C TYR A 61 16.21 -7.58 12.44
N GLY A 62 15.58 -8.45 13.24
CA GLY A 62 15.28 -8.16 14.64
C GLY A 62 16.54 -7.94 15.51
N TYR A 63 17.69 -8.47 15.09
CA TYR A 63 19.00 -8.23 15.71
C TYR A 63 19.91 -7.35 14.83
N ASN A 64 19.33 -6.68 13.82
CA ASN A 64 20.03 -5.84 12.84
C ASN A 64 21.16 -6.56 12.07
N LYS A 65 20.96 -7.86 11.78
CA LYS A 65 21.88 -8.70 10.97
C LYS A 65 21.25 -9.05 9.62
N LYS A 66 22.07 -9.25 8.59
CA LYS A 66 21.60 -9.70 7.25
C LYS A 66 21.37 -11.22 7.18
N MET A 67 22.20 -11.98 7.89
CA MET A 67 22.23 -13.44 7.92
C MET A 67 22.54 -13.85 9.36
N ASP A 68 21.96 -14.94 9.84
CA ASP A 68 22.32 -15.50 11.14
C ASP A 68 22.33 -17.04 11.09
N TRP A 69 23.00 -17.66 12.05
CA TRP A 69 22.89 -19.10 12.25
C TRP A 69 21.60 -19.41 12.98
N ILE A 70 20.68 -20.11 12.30
CA ILE A 70 19.37 -20.45 12.83
C ILE A 70 19.19 -21.97 12.72
N SER A 71 19.07 -22.65 13.87
CA SER A 71 18.83 -24.09 13.91
C SER A 71 17.35 -24.41 13.61
N ASN A 72 17.08 -25.66 13.21
CA ASN A 72 15.69 -26.09 12.98
C ASN A 72 14.88 -26.15 14.29
N GLU A 73 15.53 -26.50 15.40
CA GLU A 73 14.94 -26.52 16.73
C GLU A 73 14.50 -25.11 17.17
N GLN A 74 15.32 -24.09 16.90
CA GLN A 74 14.95 -22.69 17.15
C GLN A 74 13.73 -22.25 16.34
N LEU A 75 13.62 -22.71 15.09
CA LEU A 75 12.45 -22.42 14.25
C LEU A 75 11.20 -23.14 14.76
N GLU A 76 11.33 -24.38 15.21
CA GLU A 76 10.25 -25.16 15.83
C GLU A 76 9.75 -24.50 17.12
N GLU A 77 10.65 -24.04 18.00
CA GLU A 77 10.28 -23.32 19.22
C GLU A 77 9.50 -22.03 18.93
N MET A 78 9.93 -21.26 17.92
CA MET A 78 9.28 -20.01 17.56
C MET A 78 7.92 -20.16 16.89
N ILE A 79 7.76 -21.18 16.03
CA ILE A 79 6.57 -21.35 15.18
C ILE A 79 5.58 -22.35 15.79
N GLN A 80 6.03 -23.11 16.80
CA GLN A 80 5.27 -24.18 17.44
C GLN A 80 4.73 -25.21 16.44
N LYS A 81 5.55 -25.54 15.43
CA LYS A 81 5.28 -26.59 14.44
C LYS A 81 6.43 -27.59 14.44
N HIS A 82 6.11 -28.86 14.25
CA HIS A 82 7.07 -29.96 14.29
C HIS A 82 8.27 -29.74 13.33
N HIS A 83 9.48 -30.08 13.77
CA HIS A 83 10.75 -29.84 13.06
C HIS A 83 10.75 -30.25 11.58
N THR A 84 10.03 -31.32 11.21
CA THR A 84 9.92 -31.78 9.82
C THR A 84 9.26 -30.75 8.92
N HIS A 85 8.20 -30.08 9.40
CA HIS A 85 7.54 -29.00 8.68
C HIS A 85 8.46 -27.79 8.55
N CYS A 86 9.18 -27.44 9.61
CA CYS A 86 10.14 -26.34 9.59
C CYS A 86 11.28 -26.58 8.59
N SER A 87 11.86 -27.78 8.61
CA SER A 87 12.92 -28.18 7.68
C SER A 87 12.44 -28.16 6.22
N THR A 88 11.27 -28.74 5.97
CA THR A 88 10.67 -28.79 4.62
C THR A 88 10.37 -27.40 4.09
N ALA A 89 9.74 -26.54 4.90
CA ALA A 89 9.41 -25.18 4.54
C ALA A 89 10.66 -24.31 4.33
N LYS A 90 11.67 -24.42 5.20
CA LYS A 90 12.96 -23.73 5.03
C LYS A 90 13.62 -24.11 3.71
N ASN A 91 13.69 -25.40 3.41
CA ASN A 91 14.28 -25.89 2.16
C ASN A 91 13.46 -25.47 0.93
N SER A 92 12.12 -25.43 1.04
CA SER A 92 11.24 -24.90 0.00
C SER A 92 11.53 -23.42 -0.30
N LEU A 93 11.68 -22.58 0.74
CA LEU A 93 12.01 -21.17 0.60
C LEU A 93 13.39 -20.93 -0.05
N ILE A 94 14.38 -21.76 0.30
CA ILE A 94 15.71 -21.71 -0.33
C ILE A 94 15.62 -22.10 -1.80
N ARG A 95 14.87 -23.16 -2.14
CA ARG A 95 14.63 -23.56 -3.54
C ARG A 95 13.94 -22.47 -4.34
N LYS A 96 12.98 -21.77 -3.74
CA LYS A 96 12.29 -20.61 -4.33
C LYS A 96 13.15 -19.35 -4.36
N LYS A 97 14.41 -19.42 -3.91
CA LYS A 97 15.35 -18.28 -3.80
C LYS A 97 14.83 -17.10 -2.98
N VAL A 98 13.87 -17.34 -2.08
CA VAL A 98 13.37 -16.34 -1.14
C VAL A 98 14.35 -16.17 0.03
N LEU A 99 14.93 -17.29 0.46
CA LEU A 99 16.01 -17.32 1.45
C LEU A 99 17.33 -17.68 0.78
N ILE A 100 18.40 -17.07 1.26
CA ILE A 100 19.78 -17.42 0.90
C ILE A 100 20.38 -18.20 2.06
N GLN A 101 21.07 -19.28 1.72
CA GLN A 101 21.84 -20.07 2.68
C GLN A 101 23.33 -19.99 2.34
N GLU A 102 24.13 -19.55 3.31
CA GLU A 102 25.59 -19.58 3.26
C GLU A 102 26.12 -20.50 4.36
N GLY A 103 26.48 -21.73 3.99
CA GLY A 103 26.88 -22.75 4.94
C GLY A 103 25.76 -23.07 5.92
N ARG A 104 25.96 -22.73 7.21
CA ARG A 104 24.95 -22.91 8.26
C ARG A 104 24.06 -21.67 8.48
N ARG A 105 24.44 -20.51 7.93
CA ARG A 105 23.69 -19.27 8.11
C ARG A 105 22.58 -19.15 7.08
N VAL A 106 21.46 -18.58 7.50
CA VAL A 106 20.30 -18.32 6.66
C VAL A 106 19.93 -16.86 6.78
N GLY A 107 19.53 -16.26 5.67
CA GLY A 107 19.06 -14.88 5.62
C GLY A 107 18.17 -14.65 4.40
N MET A 108 17.67 -13.43 4.28
CA MET A 108 16.75 -13.06 3.22
C MET A 108 17.46 -12.74 1.92
N ASN A 109 16.88 -13.18 0.81
CA ASN A 109 17.28 -12.68 -0.49
C ASN A 109 16.70 -11.29 -0.72
N ILE A 110 17.55 -10.29 -0.87
CA ILE A 110 17.14 -8.89 -1.14
C ILE A 110 16.74 -8.72 -2.61
N HIS A 111 17.22 -9.59 -3.50
CA HIS A 111 16.93 -9.55 -4.93
C HIS A 111 15.58 -10.24 -5.23
N ILE A 112 14.49 -9.50 -5.07
CA ILE A 112 13.10 -9.98 -5.29
C ILE A 112 12.92 -10.58 -6.70
N SER A 113 13.65 -10.06 -7.70
CA SER A 113 13.62 -10.55 -9.08
C SER A 113 14.03 -12.02 -9.22
N GLU A 114 14.82 -12.54 -8.28
CA GLU A 114 15.28 -13.93 -8.33
C GLU A 114 14.28 -14.91 -7.72
N TRP A 115 13.25 -14.40 -7.03
CA TRP A 115 12.31 -15.23 -6.30
C TRP A 115 11.45 -16.04 -7.27
N GLN A 116 11.38 -17.34 -7.06
CA GLN A 116 10.62 -18.28 -7.86
C GLN A 116 9.33 -18.66 -7.14
N THR A 117 8.52 -17.65 -6.79
CA THR A 117 7.23 -17.87 -6.14
C THR A 117 6.10 -17.85 -7.15
N LYS A 118 4.95 -18.44 -6.79
CA LYS A 118 3.83 -18.64 -7.73
C LYS A 118 3.26 -17.33 -8.28
N ASN A 119 3.42 -16.24 -7.53
CA ASN A 119 2.70 -15.00 -7.75
C ASN A 119 3.65 -13.79 -7.86
N ASN A 120 4.88 -14.01 -8.33
CA ASN A 120 6.02 -13.06 -8.33
C ASN A 120 5.87 -11.82 -9.24
N GLY A 121 4.69 -11.19 -9.33
CA GLY A 121 4.56 -9.85 -9.88
C GLY A 121 4.34 -9.75 -11.40
N PHE A 122 3.53 -10.63 -11.98
CA PHE A 122 2.55 -10.16 -12.97
C PHE A 122 1.18 -10.47 -12.40
N CYS A 123 0.62 -9.51 -11.66
CA CYS A 123 -0.83 -9.41 -11.52
C CYS A 123 -1.42 -9.59 -12.92
N LYS A 124 -2.31 -10.57 -13.06
CA LYS A 124 -3.03 -10.92 -14.29
C LYS A 124 -3.12 -9.74 -15.26
N THR A 125 -2.51 -9.85 -16.44
CA THR A 125 -3.14 -9.26 -17.62
C THR A 125 -4.57 -9.80 -17.62
N LEU A 126 -5.54 -8.91 -17.36
CA LEU A 126 -6.94 -9.23 -17.60
C LEU A 126 -7.05 -9.67 -19.05
N ALA A 127 -7.57 -10.89 -19.23
CA ALA A 127 -7.73 -11.62 -20.48
C ALA A 127 -6.44 -12.16 -21.14
N LYS A 128 -6.30 -13.49 -21.13
CA LYS A 128 -5.89 -14.17 -22.38
C LYS A 128 -6.90 -13.74 -23.44
N PRO A 129 -6.52 -13.19 -24.61
CA PRO A 129 -7.46 -13.06 -25.71
C PRO A 129 -7.75 -14.49 -26.20
N ALA A 130 -8.76 -15.10 -25.62
CA ALA A 130 -9.40 -16.30 -26.14
C ALA A 130 -10.17 -15.94 -27.41
N LYS A 131 -9.48 -15.44 -28.44
CA LYS A 131 -10.01 -15.16 -29.79
C LYS A 131 -8.90 -15.31 -30.83
N LYS A 132 -8.37 -16.52 -30.98
CA LYS A 132 -7.80 -16.98 -32.26
C LYS A 132 -8.42 -18.30 -32.70
N THR A 133 -8.73 -19.20 -31.77
CA THR A 133 -9.38 -20.48 -32.08
C THR A 133 -10.88 -20.40 -32.41
N LEU A 134 -11.61 -19.37 -31.94
CA LEU A 134 -13.03 -19.16 -32.28
C LEU A 134 -13.25 -18.45 -33.63
N ALA A 135 -12.25 -17.71 -34.11
CA ALA A 135 -12.32 -17.02 -35.41
C ALA A 135 -11.96 -17.95 -36.59
N GLU A 136 -11.22 -19.03 -36.32
CA GLU A 136 -10.80 -19.98 -37.36
C GLU A 136 -11.94 -20.91 -37.81
N VAL A 137 -12.91 -21.20 -36.94
CA VAL A 137 -14.07 -22.06 -37.27
C VAL A 137 -15.09 -21.36 -38.18
N ALA A 138 -15.03 -20.03 -38.30
CA ALA A 138 -15.87 -19.26 -39.23
C ALA A 138 -15.31 -19.20 -40.67
N ASN A 139 -14.06 -19.64 -40.91
CA ASN A 139 -13.38 -19.54 -42.20
C ASN A 139 -13.20 -20.91 -42.89
N ALA A 140 -14.13 -21.84 -42.71
CA ALA A 140 -14.21 -23.03 -43.58
C ALA A 140 -14.97 -22.69 -44.88
N PRO A 141 -14.43 -23.04 -46.06
CA PRO A 141 -14.97 -22.56 -47.33
C PRO A 141 -16.28 -23.29 -47.70
N LYS A 142 -17.35 -22.52 -47.95
CA LYS A 142 -18.53 -23.01 -48.68
C LYS A 142 -18.31 -22.81 -50.19
N GLN A 143 -18.63 -23.85 -50.96
CA GLN A 143 -18.39 -23.95 -52.40
C GLN A 143 -19.36 -23.09 -53.26
N LYS A 144 -18.79 -22.54 -54.35
CA LYS A 144 -19.30 -22.24 -55.71
C LYS A 144 -20.73 -21.68 -55.91
N LEU A 145 -20.82 -20.49 -56.53
CA LEU A 145 -21.43 -20.31 -57.86
C LEU A 145 -20.94 -19.01 -58.56
N LEU A 146 -21.12 -18.94 -59.88
CA LEU A 146 -20.38 -18.24 -60.93
C LEU A 146 -20.78 -16.77 -61.27
N THR A 147 -19.94 -16.18 -62.15
CA THR A 147 -20.13 -15.09 -63.17
C THR A 147 -19.79 -13.65 -62.74
N THR A 148 -19.25 -12.69 -63.53
CA THR A 148 -18.43 -12.56 -64.75
C THR A 148 -18.06 -11.05 -64.88
N LYS A 149 -16.83 -10.69 -65.34
CA LYS A 149 -16.33 -9.36 -65.85
C LYS A 149 -16.25 -8.19 -64.85
N ASP A 150 -15.35 -7.19 -64.91
CA ASP A 150 -14.21 -6.82 -65.78
C ASP A 150 -13.40 -5.69 -65.06
N LYS A 151 -12.07 -5.68 -65.27
CA LYS A 151 -11.12 -4.52 -65.41
C LYS A 151 -10.77 -3.50 -64.29
N LEU A 152 -9.44 -3.27 -64.20
CA LEU A 152 -8.63 -2.00 -64.22
C LEU A 152 -7.85 -1.51 -62.95
N THR A 153 -6.51 -1.51 -63.13
CA THR A 153 -5.41 -0.55 -62.71
C THR A 153 -5.06 -0.30 -61.22
N LYS A 154 -3.79 -0.56 -60.79
CA LYS A 154 -2.61 0.35 -60.56
C LYS A 154 -2.81 1.28 -59.33
N ASP A 155 -1.96 1.43 -58.32
CA ASP A 155 -0.49 1.65 -58.26
C ASP A 155 0.07 1.50 -56.82
N ASN A 156 1.41 1.38 -56.75
CA ASN A 156 2.39 1.57 -55.66
C ASN A 156 1.97 2.36 -54.38
N ILE A 157 2.52 2.11 -53.18
CA ILE A 157 3.89 2.47 -52.75
C ILE A 157 4.31 1.65 -51.50
N LYS A 158 5.51 1.04 -51.58
CA LYS A 158 6.31 0.56 -50.44
C LYS A 158 7.17 1.70 -49.87
N ARG A 159 7.35 1.73 -48.55
CA ARG A 159 8.66 2.02 -47.93
C ARG A 159 8.80 1.31 -46.58
N SER A 160 9.40 0.12 -46.64
CA SER A 160 10.22 -0.52 -45.60
C SER A 160 11.46 0.36 -45.29
N THR A 161 12.03 0.36 -44.09
CA THR A 161 13.16 -0.48 -43.59
C THR A 161 13.71 0.25 -42.33
N SER A 162 14.49 -0.26 -41.38
CA SER A 162 15.21 -1.52 -41.11
C SER A 162 15.84 -1.38 -39.71
N GLU A 163 15.65 -2.40 -38.87
CA GLU A 163 16.67 -3.22 -38.18
C GLU A 163 18.10 -2.72 -37.81
N ASN A 164 18.50 -3.23 -36.62
CA ASN A 164 19.84 -3.58 -36.08
C ASN A 164 20.54 -2.52 -35.19
N SER A 165 21.16 -2.85 -34.05
CA SER A 165 21.97 -4.03 -33.73
C SER A 165 22.06 -4.36 -32.22
N ASP A 166 22.47 -5.60 -31.93
CA ASP A 166 22.89 -6.17 -30.64
C ASP A 166 24.17 -5.57 -30.02
N GLU A 167 24.31 -5.80 -28.69
CA GLU A 167 25.54 -6.15 -27.95
C GLU A 167 26.16 -5.15 -26.91
N SER A 168 25.93 -5.48 -25.63
CA SER A 168 26.82 -5.54 -24.43
C SER A 168 27.88 -4.46 -24.10
N SER A 169 27.81 -3.88 -22.89
CA SER A 169 28.85 -3.99 -21.81
C SER A 169 28.45 -3.28 -20.49
N ASP A 170 29.05 -3.73 -19.37
CA ASP A 170 28.76 -3.44 -17.95
C ASP A 170 29.16 -2.05 -17.40
N LYS A 171 28.24 -1.40 -16.64
CA LYS A 171 28.38 -0.72 -15.31
C LYS A 171 27.25 0.30 -15.04
N PRO A 172 26.89 0.60 -13.75
CA PRO A 172 25.55 1.06 -13.39
C PRO A 172 25.36 2.57 -13.62
N GLY A 173 24.84 2.93 -14.78
CA GLY A 173 24.35 4.28 -15.06
C GLY A 173 23.01 4.54 -14.36
N LYS A 174 22.90 5.72 -13.73
CA LYS A 174 21.67 6.30 -13.17
C LYS A 174 20.46 5.98 -14.06
N LYS A 175 19.41 5.35 -13.49
CA LYS A 175 18.16 5.08 -14.20
C LYS A 175 17.69 6.37 -14.90
N PRO A 176 17.39 6.34 -16.22
CA PRO A 176 16.98 7.52 -16.94
C PRO A 176 15.69 8.08 -16.33
N HIS A 177 15.66 9.40 -16.13
CA HIS A 177 14.46 10.12 -15.72
C HIS A 177 13.35 9.79 -16.72
N VAL A 178 12.35 9.02 -16.27
CA VAL A 178 11.09 8.88 -17.01
C VAL A 178 10.41 10.24 -16.93
N LEU A 179 10.68 11.09 -17.92
CA LEU A 179 9.94 12.32 -18.15
C LEU A 179 8.53 11.91 -18.52
N LYS A 180 7.59 12.11 -17.59
CA LYS A 180 6.18 11.89 -17.88
C LYS A 180 5.71 13.04 -18.76
N PRO A 181 5.09 12.79 -19.93
CA PRO A 181 4.69 13.84 -20.86
C PRO A 181 3.66 14.83 -20.30
N GLU A 182 2.97 14.48 -19.21
CA GLU A 182 1.97 15.32 -18.53
C GLU A 182 2.51 16.04 -17.27
N ALA A 183 3.76 15.79 -16.88
CA ALA A 183 4.35 16.38 -15.68
C ALA A 183 4.82 17.82 -15.94
N ALA A 184 4.08 18.81 -15.40
CA ALA A 184 4.51 20.21 -15.45
C ALA A 184 5.69 20.50 -14.51
N ILE A 185 5.81 19.72 -13.43
CA ILE A 185 6.96 19.79 -12.51
C ILE A 185 7.38 18.39 -12.09
N GLN A 186 8.69 18.10 -12.15
CA GLN A 186 9.26 16.83 -11.73
C GLN A 186 10.59 17.03 -11.01
N ARG A 187 10.75 16.42 -9.83
CA ARG A 187 12.00 16.37 -9.08
C ARG A 187 12.21 14.95 -8.55
N GLY A 188 13.10 14.20 -9.19
CA GLY A 188 13.25 12.77 -8.91
C GLY A 188 11.96 12.01 -9.25
N ASN A 189 11.42 11.27 -8.27
CA ASN A 189 10.18 10.51 -8.42
C ASN A 189 8.91 11.33 -8.13
N LYS A 190 9.04 12.55 -7.61
CA LYS A 190 7.89 13.41 -7.28
C LYS A 190 7.54 14.29 -8.46
N TRP A 191 6.28 14.27 -8.88
CA TRP A 191 5.79 15.03 -10.01
C TRP A 191 4.32 15.40 -9.84
N GLY A 192 3.89 16.45 -10.54
CA GLY A 192 2.50 16.88 -10.63
C GLY A 192 2.18 17.47 -12.00
N THR A 193 0.89 17.55 -12.30
CA THR A 193 0.36 18.18 -13.53
C THR A 193 0.42 19.71 -13.43
N ALA A 194 0.08 20.42 -14.52
CA ALA A 194 0.02 21.88 -14.52
C ALA A 194 -0.99 22.41 -13.47
N GLU A 195 -2.15 21.77 -13.36
CA GLU A 195 -3.18 22.14 -12.37
C GLU A 195 -2.68 21.92 -10.93
N ASP A 196 -1.97 20.82 -10.66
CA ASP A 196 -1.38 20.55 -9.35
C ASP A 196 -0.34 21.59 -8.94
N LEU A 197 0.45 22.05 -9.91
CA LEU A 197 1.42 23.11 -9.70
C LEU A 197 0.72 24.44 -9.38
N THR A 198 -0.32 24.82 -10.13
CA THR A 198 -1.07 26.05 -9.87
C THR A 198 -1.71 26.05 -8.47
N ALA A 199 -2.25 24.92 -8.02
CA ALA A 199 -2.78 24.78 -6.67
C ALA A 199 -1.68 24.86 -5.60
N ALA A 200 -0.50 24.27 -5.85
CA ALA A 200 0.64 24.36 -4.94
C ALA A 200 1.17 25.80 -4.80
N GLU A 201 1.26 26.54 -5.90
CA GLU A 201 1.66 27.95 -5.90
C GLU A 201 0.64 28.80 -5.16
N TRP A 202 -0.65 28.60 -5.42
CA TRP A 202 -1.72 29.30 -4.72
C TRP A 202 -1.69 29.07 -3.20
N MET A 203 -1.50 27.82 -2.76
CA MET A 203 -1.35 27.49 -1.33
C MET A 203 -0.12 28.15 -0.71
N PHE A 204 0.98 28.26 -1.47
CA PHE A 204 2.20 28.91 -0.98
C PHE A 204 2.02 30.43 -0.85
N ASP A 205 1.40 31.06 -1.84
CA ASP A 205 1.11 32.49 -1.78
C ASP A 205 0.16 32.83 -0.64
N LEU A 206 -0.83 31.97 -0.35
CA LEU A 206 -1.66 32.12 0.84
C LEU A 206 -0.81 32.07 2.12
N ILE A 207 0.12 31.13 2.25
CA ILE A 207 1.00 31.07 3.43
C ILE A 207 1.84 32.35 3.56
N LYS A 208 2.35 32.92 2.45
CA LYS A 208 3.10 34.18 2.52
C LYS A 208 2.25 35.34 3.05
N THR A 209 0.95 35.36 2.76
CA THR A 209 0.06 36.41 3.29
C THR A 209 -0.11 36.32 4.81
N ILE A 210 -0.03 35.12 5.37
CA ILE A 210 -0.22 34.87 6.82
C ILE A 210 1.13 34.92 7.56
N SER A 211 2.18 34.41 6.94
CA SER A 211 3.55 34.42 7.45
C SER A 211 4.52 34.86 6.35
N PRO A 212 4.84 36.16 6.27
CA PRO A 212 5.76 36.71 5.28
C PRO A 212 7.19 36.14 5.38
N SER A 213 7.56 35.57 6.54
CA SER A 213 8.85 34.94 6.78
C SER A 213 8.93 33.49 6.26
N ALA A 214 7.89 32.97 5.61
CA ALA A 214 7.84 31.59 5.17
C ALA A 214 8.87 31.28 4.06
N ARG A 215 9.67 30.23 4.28
CA ARG A 215 10.66 29.75 3.31
C ARG A 215 10.00 29.10 2.10
N LYS A 216 10.59 29.27 0.91
CA LYS A 216 10.13 28.62 -0.33
C LYS A 216 10.10 27.08 -0.18
N PRO A 217 8.93 26.45 -0.31
CA PRO A 217 8.78 25.00 -0.18
C PRO A 217 9.23 24.28 -1.46
N ASN A 218 9.33 22.95 -1.36
CA ASN A 218 9.54 22.11 -2.52
C ASN A 218 8.22 21.94 -3.31
N LEU A 219 8.01 22.81 -4.31
CA LEU A 219 6.82 22.81 -5.16
C LEU A 219 6.59 21.47 -5.86
N ALA A 220 7.65 20.74 -6.25
CA ALA A 220 7.52 19.41 -6.85
C ALA A 220 6.98 18.37 -5.86
N GLY A 221 7.29 18.53 -4.57
CA GLY A 221 6.71 17.72 -3.50
C GLY A 221 5.25 18.06 -3.26
N TRP A 222 4.92 19.35 -3.21
CA TRP A 222 3.56 19.84 -3.00
C TRP A 222 2.62 19.43 -4.13
N ALA A 223 3.03 19.63 -5.39
CA ALA A 223 2.26 19.22 -6.55
C ALA A 223 2.03 17.70 -6.56
N ASN A 224 3.00 16.90 -6.11
CA ASN A 224 2.82 15.46 -5.95
C ASN A 224 1.78 15.12 -4.86
N ASP A 225 1.82 15.80 -3.73
CA ASP A 225 0.87 15.55 -2.63
C ASP A 225 -0.56 15.95 -3.03
N ILE A 226 -0.72 17.06 -3.78
CA ILE A 226 -2.01 17.49 -4.36
C ILE A 226 -2.50 16.48 -5.40
N ARG A 227 -1.61 15.99 -6.28
CA ARG A 227 -1.93 14.91 -7.22
C ARG A 227 -2.44 13.65 -6.50
N LEU A 228 -1.78 13.25 -5.41
CA LEU A 228 -2.21 12.11 -4.60
C LEU A 228 -3.59 12.35 -3.98
N MET A 229 -3.88 13.56 -3.52
CA MET A 229 -5.21 13.90 -3.01
C MET A 229 -6.29 13.85 -4.11
N ARG A 230 -5.94 14.18 -5.35
CA ARG A 230 -6.86 14.05 -6.50
C ARG A 230 -7.08 12.61 -6.92
N GLU A 231 -6.00 11.88 -7.18
CA GLU A 231 -6.04 10.53 -7.78
C GLU A 231 -6.36 9.43 -6.76
N CYS A 232 -5.86 9.53 -5.53
CA CYS A 232 -6.07 8.52 -4.50
C CYS A 232 -7.26 8.85 -3.60
N ASP A 233 -7.40 10.12 -3.19
CA ASP A 233 -8.43 10.51 -2.23
C ASP A 233 -9.71 11.05 -2.91
N GLY A 234 -9.72 11.18 -4.23
CA GLY A 234 -10.88 11.61 -5.02
C GLY A 234 -11.29 13.07 -4.79
N ARG A 235 -10.38 13.93 -4.34
CA ARG A 235 -10.66 15.33 -3.97
C ARG A 235 -10.39 16.28 -5.13
N THR A 236 -11.20 17.32 -5.27
CA THR A 236 -10.96 18.34 -6.30
C THR A 236 -9.97 19.40 -5.82
N HIS A 237 -9.22 20.04 -6.72
CA HIS A 237 -8.33 21.16 -6.36
C HIS A 237 -9.07 22.27 -5.64
N ARG A 238 -10.34 22.51 -6.01
CA ARG A 238 -11.18 23.51 -5.37
C ARG A 238 -11.40 23.20 -3.89
N ASP A 239 -11.81 21.97 -3.57
CA ASP A 239 -12.07 21.56 -2.18
C ASP A 239 -10.78 21.63 -1.36
N MET A 240 -9.66 21.22 -1.95
CA MET A 240 -8.35 21.31 -1.33
C MET A 240 -7.98 22.75 -0.97
N CYS A 241 -8.10 23.67 -1.92
CA CYS A 241 -7.80 25.08 -1.70
C CYS A 241 -8.75 25.75 -0.70
N VAL A 242 -10.04 25.40 -0.71
CA VAL A 242 -11.03 25.93 0.24
C VAL A 242 -10.72 25.47 1.65
N LEU A 243 -10.46 24.18 1.86
CA LEU A 243 -10.15 23.65 3.17
C LEU A 243 -8.79 24.17 3.68
N PHE A 244 -7.81 24.27 2.79
CA PHE A 244 -6.51 24.85 3.12
C PHE A 244 -6.65 26.32 3.55
N ARG A 245 -7.45 27.12 2.82
CA ARG A 245 -7.74 28.50 3.20
C ARG A 245 -8.29 28.60 4.62
N TRP A 246 -9.31 27.79 4.90
CA TRP A 246 -9.93 27.77 6.21
C TRP A 246 -8.93 27.37 7.30
N ALA A 247 -8.16 26.30 7.09
CA ALA A 247 -7.15 25.83 8.03
C ALA A 247 -6.08 26.88 8.33
N CYS A 248 -5.66 27.65 7.31
CA CYS A 248 -4.67 28.71 7.46
C CYS A 248 -5.20 29.96 8.20
N HIS A 249 -6.52 30.20 8.23
CA HIS A 249 -7.12 31.31 8.99
C HIS A 249 -7.52 30.92 10.42
N ASP A 250 -7.67 29.63 10.69
CA ASP A 250 -8.02 29.13 12.01
C ASP A 250 -6.80 29.22 12.95
N SER A 251 -6.97 29.82 14.12
CA SER A 251 -5.87 30.06 15.07
C SER A 251 -5.23 28.78 15.60
N PHE A 252 -5.96 27.66 15.59
CA PHE A 252 -5.45 26.36 16.02
C PHE A 252 -4.78 25.59 14.85
N TRP A 253 -5.35 25.65 13.65
CA TRP A 253 -4.85 24.89 12.51
C TRP A 253 -3.76 25.60 11.69
N ALA A 254 -3.66 26.93 11.74
CA ALA A 254 -2.71 27.70 10.94
C ALA A 254 -1.25 27.30 11.17
N GLY A 255 -0.88 26.98 12.42
CA GLY A 255 0.47 26.50 12.76
C GLY A 255 0.72 25.02 12.43
N ASN A 256 -0.36 24.24 12.28
CA ASN A 256 -0.28 22.79 12.10
C ASN A 256 -0.38 22.37 10.62
N VAL A 257 -1.05 23.17 9.78
CA VAL A 257 -1.35 22.86 8.37
C VAL A 257 -0.72 23.92 7.47
N ILE A 258 0.59 23.77 7.25
CA ILE A 258 1.42 24.67 6.41
C ILE A 258 1.89 23.96 5.12
N SER A 259 1.32 22.80 4.80
CA SER A 259 1.65 22.07 3.56
C SER A 259 0.53 21.14 3.10
N PRO A 260 0.47 20.82 1.79
CA PRO A 260 -0.49 19.86 1.26
C PRO A 260 -0.40 18.46 1.90
N ALA A 261 0.81 18.00 2.26
CA ALA A 261 0.98 16.73 2.97
C ALA A 261 0.26 16.72 4.34
N LYS A 262 0.38 17.81 5.10
CA LYS A 262 -0.31 17.96 6.40
C LYS A 262 -1.81 18.15 6.24
N LEU A 263 -2.23 18.89 5.21
CA LEU A 263 -3.64 19.00 4.82
C LEU A 263 -4.25 17.63 4.53
N ARG A 264 -3.53 16.77 3.79
CA ARG A 264 -3.96 15.41 3.49
C ARG A 264 -4.09 14.55 4.74
N GLU A 265 -3.08 14.57 5.61
CA GLU A 265 -3.03 13.82 6.87
C GLU A 265 -4.20 14.16 7.81
N LYS A 266 -4.55 15.46 7.91
CA LYS A 266 -5.57 15.97 8.83
C LYS A 266 -6.91 16.25 8.17
N TRP A 267 -7.11 15.85 6.92
CA TRP A 267 -8.28 16.22 6.12
C TRP A 267 -9.62 15.97 6.83
N THR A 268 -9.83 14.75 7.34
CA THR A 268 -11.08 14.36 8.01
C THR A 268 -11.34 15.18 9.27
N GLN A 269 -10.29 15.50 10.03
CA GLN A 269 -10.40 16.32 11.24
C GLN A 269 -10.75 17.77 10.90
N LEU A 270 -10.12 18.33 9.87
CA LEU A 270 -10.39 19.68 9.39
C LEU A 270 -11.83 19.80 8.86
N ASP A 271 -12.29 18.82 8.10
CA ASP A 271 -13.64 18.81 7.52
C ASP A 271 -14.73 18.76 8.61
N ILE A 272 -14.56 17.88 9.61
CA ILE A 272 -15.45 17.82 10.78
C ILE A 272 -15.45 19.14 11.56
N ASN A 273 -14.28 19.71 11.84
CA ASN A 273 -14.17 20.94 12.62
C ASN A 273 -14.75 22.14 11.87
N ARG A 274 -14.52 22.23 10.56
CA ARG A 274 -15.12 23.24 9.70
C ARG A 274 -16.64 23.16 9.70
N ASN A 275 -17.20 21.95 9.58
CA ASN A 275 -18.66 21.74 9.62
C ASN A 275 -19.25 22.10 10.99
N LYS A 276 -18.56 21.76 12.09
CA LYS A 276 -18.97 22.16 13.45
C LYS A 276 -19.00 23.68 13.62
N GLN A 277 -17.97 24.40 13.17
CA GLN A 277 -17.93 25.87 13.25
C GLN A 277 -19.04 26.52 12.41
N GLN A 278 -19.39 25.94 11.25
CA GLN A 278 -20.52 26.41 10.44
C GLN A 278 -21.87 26.21 11.15
N THR A 279 -22.07 25.07 11.81
CA THR A 279 -23.31 24.83 12.61
C THR A 279 -23.41 25.69 13.87
N GLY A 280 -22.29 26.19 14.40
CA GLY A 280 -22.27 27.04 15.58
C GLY A 280 -22.59 28.52 15.33
N THR A 281 -22.54 28.98 14.07
CA THR A 281 -22.82 30.39 13.73
C THR A 281 -24.30 30.64 13.41
N THR A 282 -25.08 29.58 13.11
CA THR A 282 -26.53 29.68 12.83
C THR A 282 -27.44 29.21 13.97
N ALA A 283 -26.89 28.68 15.07
CA ALA A 283 -27.67 28.30 16.24
C ALA A 283 -27.53 29.35 17.35
N SER A 284 -28.38 30.38 17.30
CA SER A 284 -28.74 31.11 18.52
C SER A 284 -29.16 30.07 19.57
N LYS A 285 -28.45 30.03 20.69
CA LYS A 285 -28.66 29.08 21.79
C LYS A 285 -30.16 28.97 22.14
N PRO A 286 -30.77 27.78 22.19
CA PRO A 286 -32.08 27.66 22.82
C PRO A 286 -31.89 27.93 24.32
N LYS A 287 -32.64 28.88 24.85
CA LYS A 287 -32.72 29.20 26.27
C LYS A 287 -33.23 27.95 27.00
N LEU A 288 -32.41 27.36 27.86
CA LEU A 288 -32.85 26.28 28.76
C LEU A 288 -34.03 26.79 29.58
N ASP A 289 -35.20 26.20 29.38
CA ASP A 289 -36.38 26.46 30.20
C ASP A 289 -36.32 25.55 31.42
N LEU A 290 -36.02 26.13 32.58
CA LEU A 290 -35.89 25.41 33.86
C LEU A 290 -37.25 25.00 34.47
N ASN A 291 -38.37 25.27 33.80
CA ASN A 291 -39.71 24.94 34.30
C ASN A 291 -40.36 23.71 33.63
N ASN A 292 -39.64 22.99 32.77
CA ASN A 292 -40.21 21.81 32.12
C ASN A 292 -40.34 20.63 33.11
N THR A 293 -41.57 20.37 33.56
CA THR A 293 -41.90 19.34 34.58
C THR A 293 -42.52 18.08 33.94
N ASP A 294 -42.29 17.84 32.65
CA ASP A 294 -42.82 16.68 31.91
C ASP A 294 -42.25 15.32 32.35
N TRP A 295 -41.33 15.29 33.32
CA TRP A 295 -40.73 14.06 33.84
C TRP A 295 -41.53 13.40 34.99
N ILE A 296 -42.57 14.05 35.52
CA ILE A 296 -43.20 13.65 36.80
C ILE A 296 -44.48 12.81 36.67
N TYR A 297 -45.04 12.62 35.46
CA TYR A 297 -46.34 11.93 35.28
C TYR A 297 -46.26 10.43 34.93
N GLY A 298 -45.17 9.74 35.30
CA GLY A 298 -44.97 8.32 34.92
C GLY A 298 -44.94 7.31 36.07
N VAL A 299 -45.19 7.71 37.32
CA VAL A 299 -45.10 6.81 38.48
C VAL A 299 -46.47 6.69 39.13
N GLU A 300 -47.23 5.66 38.75
CA GLU A 300 -48.35 5.17 39.56
C GLU A 300 -47.81 4.27 40.68
N LEU A 301 -48.37 4.43 41.88
CA LEU A 301 -48.01 3.75 43.15
C LEU A 301 -48.48 2.28 43.18
#